data_AF-A0AA85KEI1-F1
#
_entry.id   AF-A0AA85KEI1-F1
#
_cell.length_a   1.000
_cell.length_b   1.000
_cell.length_c   1.000
_cell.angle_alpha   90.00
_cell.angle_beta   90.00
_cell.angle_gamma   90.00
#
_symmetry.space_group_name_H-M   'P 1'
#
loop_
_entity.id
_entity.type
_entity.pdbx_description
1 polymer ?
#
loop_
_entity_poly.entity_id
_entity_poly.type
_entity_poly.pdbx_seq_one_letter_code
_entity_poly.pdbx_strand_id
1 'polypeptide(L)'
;MNIPDTDEDILGVSSEELNNILQSRDEIIQKKILPELVPDVNEEYKSAIPSSVTCVESTSVYDRLYAVFSTDPYLYDQELNRMGRIRRKLPIYIGISFGVITGAMRLVVSYDEFIRTNSLTIFRSQHIARRSAVDYSVLRAILFGVSTGCKVTLFTGGCYTLPLIFSAIQGKTSYWEYAAGWGITSSLYCFNRGLRQMFIAGMFGAVPGLITGVTALIAARRSNLTFEELLAKQLAYTKGNQA
;
A
#
# COMPACT_ATOMS: atom_id res chain seq x y z
N MET A 1 -15.31 59.10 18.14
CA MET A 1 -15.98 58.24 17.16
C MET A 1 -16.96 57.41 17.96
N ASN A 2 -18.26 57.73 17.92
CA ASN A 2 -19.27 56.98 18.68
C ASN A 2 -19.46 55.63 18.01
N ILE A 3 -19.38 54.57 18.80
CA ILE A 3 -19.71 53.21 18.38
C ILE A 3 -21.22 53.07 18.61
N PRO A 4 -22.03 52.69 17.61
CA PRO A 4 -23.46 52.51 17.80
C PRO A 4 -23.71 51.26 18.66
N ASP A 5 -24.45 51.43 19.76
CA ASP A 5 -24.68 50.40 20.79
C ASP A 5 -25.97 49.60 20.57
N THR A 6 -26.71 49.85 19.48
CA THR A 6 -28.01 49.23 19.19
C THR A 6 -28.10 48.72 17.75
N ASP A 7 -28.57 47.48 17.61
CA ASP A 7 -28.66 46.74 16.32
C ASP A 7 -29.53 47.46 15.26
N GLU A 8 -30.42 48.36 15.70
CA GLU A 8 -31.30 49.16 14.83
C GLU A 8 -30.52 50.17 13.96
N ASP A 9 -29.41 50.72 14.48
CA ASP A 9 -28.57 51.68 13.74
C ASP A 9 -27.70 51.00 12.68
N ILE A 10 -27.42 49.70 12.84
CA ILE A 10 -26.55 48.93 11.94
C ILE A 10 -27.35 48.43 10.73
N LEU A 11 -28.61 48.05 10.93
CA LEU A 11 -29.43 47.38 9.92
C LEU A 11 -30.48 48.30 9.28
N GLY A 12 -30.75 49.48 9.85
CA GLY A 12 -31.70 50.45 9.30
C GLY A 12 -33.15 49.97 9.25
N VAL A 13 -33.46 48.88 9.96
CA VAL A 13 -34.76 48.20 10.02
C VAL A 13 -35.08 47.96 11.49
N SER A 14 -36.33 48.20 11.89
CA SER A 14 -36.77 48.04 13.28
C SER A 14 -36.66 46.58 13.74
N SER A 15 -36.31 46.38 15.02
CA SER A 15 -36.12 45.04 15.62
C SER A 15 -37.35 44.12 15.46
N GLU A 16 -38.54 44.72 15.47
CA GLU A 16 -39.82 44.02 15.36
C GLU A 16 -40.12 43.57 13.92
N GLU A 17 -39.75 44.40 12.94
CA GLU A 17 -39.86 44.07 11.52
C GLU A 17 -38.85 42.99 11.12
N LEU A 18 -37.64 43.02 11.68
CA LEU A 18 -36.64 41.98 11.49
C LEU A 18 -37.12 40.61 12.01
N ASN A 19 -37.76 40.58 13.17
CA ASN A 19 -38.31 39.34 13.74
C ASN A 19 -39.44 38.78 12.88
N ASN A 20 -40.31 39.62 12.33
CA ASN A 20 -41.36 39.18 11.41
C ASN A 20 -40.80 38.61 10.10
N ILE A 21 -39.73 39.23 9.56
CA ILE A 21 -39.04 38.72 8.36
C ILE A 21 -38.39 37.36 8.66
N LEU A 22 -37.71 37.21 9.81
CA LEU A 22 -37.10 35.94 10.21
C LEU A 22 -38.15 34.85 10.41
N GLN A 23 -39.27 35.16 11.05
CA GLN A 23 -40.36 34.21 11.27
C GLN A 23 -41.01 33.78 9.94
N SER A 24 -41.21 34.72 9.01
CA SER A 24 -41.74 34.38 7.67
C SER A 24 -40.77 33.52 6.85
N ARG A 25 -39.46 33.76 6.98
CA ARG A 25 -38.41 32.94 6.36
C ARG A 25 -38.41 31.52 6.93
N ASP A 26 -38.50 31.38 8.25
CA ASP A 26 -38.50 30.07 8.91
C ASP A 26 -39.73 29.24 8.54
N GLU A 27 -40.89 29.88 8.36
CA GLU A 27 -42.08 29.20 7.82
C GLU A 27 -41.91 28.74 6.37
N ILE A 28 -41.24 29.53 5.52
CA ILE A 28 -40.96 29.15 4.12
C ILE A 28 -39.98 27.97 4.07
N ILE A 29 -38.98 27.96 4.96
CA ILE A 29 -38.02 26.85 5.12
C ILE A 29 -38.75 25.59 5.61
N GLN A 30 -39.63 25.72 6.60
CA GLN A 30 -40.38 24.59 7.17
C GLN A 30 -41.40 24.00 6.18
N LYS A 31 -42.05 24.84 5.38
CA LYS A 31 -43.05 24.44 4.37
C LYS A 31 -42.44 23.90 3.06
N LYS A 32 -41.11 23.80 2.95
CA LYS A 32 -40.38 23.23 1.79
C LYS A 32 -40.75 23.86 0.44
N ILE A 33 -40.97 25.17 0.39
CA ILE A 33 -41.49 25.85 -0.82
C ILE A 33 -40.36 26.19 -1.81
N LEU A 34 -39.12 26.35 -1.34
CA LEU A 34 -37.96 26.67 -2.18
C LEU A 34 -36.96 25.50 -2.21
N PRO A 35 -36.82 24.78 -3.34
CA PRO A 35 -35.89 23.66 -3.46
C PRO A 35 -34.41 24.07 -3.39
N GLU A 36 -34.10 25.36 -3.47
CA GLU A 36 -32.73 25.91 -3.50
C GLU A 36 -32.14 26.21 -2.09
N LEU A 37 -32.98 26.23 -1.05
CA LEU A 37 -32.54 26.42 0.36
C LEU A 37 -32.54 25.13 1.19
N VAL A 38 -32.85 24.00 0.56
CA VAL A 38 -32.64 22.69 1.19
C VAL A 38 -31.12 22.49 1.27
N PRO A 39 -30.51 22.26 2.46
CA PRO A 39 -29.15 21.78 2.50
C PRO A 39 -29.10 20.52 1.65
N ASP A 40 -28.34 20.59 0.57
CA ASP A 40 -28.30 19.61 -0.50
C ASP A 40 -28.28 18.19 0.08
N VAL A 41 -29.14 17.35 -0.47
CA VAL A 41 -29.45 15.97 -0.08
C VAL A 41 -28.27 15.05 -0.43
N ASN A 42 -27.05 15.50 -0.19
CA ASN A 42 -25.82 14.71 -0.22
C ASN A 42 -25.72 13.79 1.01
N GLU A 43 -26.74 13.72 1.88
CA GLU A 43 -26.89 12.62 2.83
C GLU A 43 -27.43 11.34 2.18
N GLU A 44 -28.18 11.41 1.06
CA GLU A 44 -28.61 10.19 0.35
C GLU A 44 -27.49 9.56 -0.48
N TYR A 45 -26.48 10.32 -0.89
CA TYR A 45 -25.25 9.74 -1.44
C TYR A 45 -24.38 9.09 -0.35
N LYS A 46 -24.50 9.55 0.91
CA LYS A 46 -23.88 8.89 2.07
C LYS A 46 -24.61 7.62 2.51
N SER A 47 -25.93 7.51 2.28
CA SER A 47 -26.71 6.33 2.68
C SER A 47 -26.57 5.14 1.71
N ALA A 48 -26.10 5.39 0.48
CA ALA A 48 -25.80 4.33 -0.49
C ALA A 48 -24.42 3.68 -0.31
N ILE A 49 -23.52 4.29 0.48
CA ILE A 49 -22.29 3.63 0.90
C ILE A 49 -22.63 2.91 2.20
N PRO A 50 -22.76 1.56 2.21
CA PRO A 50 -22.89 0.85 3.47
C PRO A 50 -21.72 1.29 4.35
N SER A 51 -22.00 1.71 5.59
CA SER A 51 -20.98 2.00 6.59
C SER A 51 -19.89 0.94 6.48
N SER A 52 -18.64 1.34 6.27
CA SER A 52 -17.52 0.46 5.91
C SER A 52 -17.47 -0.79 6.81
N VAL A 53 -17.85 -0.60 8.07
CA VAL A 53 -18.05 -1.61 9.13
C VAL A 53 -19.10 -2.68 8.78
N THR A 54 -20.30 -2.29 8.33
CA THR A 54 -21.40 -3.20 7.96
C THR A 54 -21.07 -4.00 6.69
N CYS A 55 -20.32 -3.38 5.79
CA CYS A 55 -19.87 -3.99 4.53
C CYS A 55 -18.90 -5.15 4.81
N VAL A 56 -17.90 -4.93 5.67
CA VAL A 56 -16.90 -5.93 6.07
C VAL A 56 -17.54 -7.15 6.75
N GLU A 57 -18.59 -6.95 7.53
CA GLU A 57 -19.30 -8.01 8.25
C GLU A 57 -20.15 -8.91 7.32
N SER A 58 -20.58 -8.38 6.18
CA SER A 58 -21.37 -9.12 5.19
C SER A 58 -20.54 -9.96 4.20
N THR A 59 -19.24 -9.68 4.06
CA THR A 59 -18.38 -10.30 3.05
C THR A 59 -17.58 -11.49 3.62
N SER A 60 -17.47 -12.57 2.84
CA SER A 60 -16.63 -13.73 3.20
C SER A 60 -15.14 -13.43 3.02
N VAL A 61 -14.27 -14.08 3.81
CA VAL A 61 -12.80 -13.96 3.71
C VAL A 61 -12.29 -14.27 2.30
N TYR A 62 -12.87 -15.28 1.65
CA TYR A 62 -12.50 -15.67 0.29
C TYR A 62 -12.76 -14.54 -0.71
N ASP A 63 -13.90 -13.87 -0.59
CA ASP A 63 -14.30 -12.79 -1.50
C ASP A 63 -13.40 -11.56 -1.35
N ARG A 64 -13.02 -11.22 -0.11
CA ARG A 64 -12.02 -10.17 0.15
C ARG A 64 -10.65 -10.49 -0.45
N LEU A 65 -10.21 -11.74 -0.33
CA LEU A 65 -8.93 -12.16 -0.90
C LEU A 65 -8.98 -12.18 -2.42
N TYR A 66 -10.09 -12.65 -2.99
CA TYR A 66 -10.34 -12.65 -4.42
C TYR A 66 -10.34 -11.22 -4.97
N ALA A 67 -11.01 -10.27 -4.33
CA ALA A 67 -11.04 -8.87 -4.75
C ALA A 67 -9.67 -8.18 -4.79
N VAL A 68 -8.72 -8.62 -3.95
CA VAL A 68 -7.35 -8.10 -3.90
C VAL A 68 -6.45 -8.72 -4.98
N PHE A 69 -6.66 -10.00 -5.31
CA PHE A 69 -5.80 -10.77 -6.20
C PHE A 69 -6.43 -11.12 -7.56
N SER A 70 -7.66 -10.65 -7.82
CA SER A 70 -8.38 -10.95 -9.05
C SER A 70 -7.63 -10.40 -10.27
N THR A 71 -7.65 -11.17 -11.35
CA THR A 71 -7.08 -10.74 -12.65
C THR A 71 -8.20 -10.36 -13.64
N ASP A 72 -9.44 -10.28 -13.16
CA ASP A 72 -10.59 -10.03 -14.00
C ASP A 72 -10.51 -8.63 -14.63
N PRO A 73 -10.78 -8.51 -15.95
CA PRO A 73 -10.79 -7.22 -16.64
C PRO A 73 -11.76 -6.20 -16.02
N TYR A 74 -12.88 -6.66 -15.46
CA TYR A 74 -13.89 -5.80 -14.86
C TYR A 74 -13.48 -5.20 -13.50
N LEU A 75 -12.62 -5.89 -12.75
CA LEU A 75 -12.02 -5.37 -11.50
C LEU A 75 -10.66 -4.70 -11.75
N TYR A 76 -10.26 -4.52 -13.02
CA TYR A 76 -8.93 -4.01 -13.38
C TYR A 76 -8.72 -2.56 -12.96
N ASP A 77 -9.74 -1.71 -13.10
CA ASP A 77 -9.68 -0.28 -12.81
C ASP A 77 -9.89 0.06 -11.32
N GLN A 78 -10.16 -0.96 -10.51
CA GLN A 78 -10.39 -0.78 -9.10
C GLN A 78 -9.10 -0.52 -8.32
N GLU A 79 -9.15 0.48 -7.44
CA GLU A 79 -8.01 0.91 -6.63
C GLU A 79 -7.47 -0.22 -5.73
N LEU A 80 -8.34 -1.11 -5.21
CA LEU A 80 -7.88 -2.23 -4.38
C LEU A 80 -7.09 -3.28 -5.19
N ASN A 81 -7.57 -3.65 -6.38
CA ASN A 81 -6.87 -4.57 -7.26
C ASN A 81 -5.58 -3.93 -7.83
N ARG A 82 -5.63 -2.63 -8.15
CA ARG A 82 -4.44 -1.85 -8.51
C ARG A 82 -3.37 -1.91 -7.42
N MET A 83 -3.77 -1.72 -6.16
CA MET A 83 -2.87 -1.81 -4.99
C MET A 83 -2.28 -3.22 -4.83
N GLY A 84 -3.09 -4.28 -4.97
CA GLY A 84 -2.62 -5.67 -4.94
C GLY A 84 -1.58 -5.97 -6.03
N ARG A 85 -1.80 -5.49 -7.26
CA ARG A 85 -0.86 -5.68 -8.38
C ARG A 85 0.44 -4.94 -8.20
N ILE A 86 0.40 -3.68 -7.76
CA ILE A 86 1.61 -2.90 -7.46
C ILE A 86 2.45 -3.64 -6.43
N ARG A 87 1.81 -4.13 -5.37
CA ARG A 87 2.46 -4.85 -4.28
C ARG A 87 3.06 -6.19 -4.69
N ARG A 88 2.53 -6.85 -5.73
CA ARG A 88 3.09 -8.06 -6.33
C ARG A 88 4.27 -7.78 -7.27
N LYS A 89 4.25 -6.67 -8.02
CA LYS A 89 5.29 -6.33 -9.00
C LYS A 89 6.51 -5.64 -8.37
N LEU A 90 6.29 -4.82 -7.34
CA LEU A 90 7.35 -4.05 -6.66
C LEU A 90 8.54 -4.92 -6.19
N PRO A 91 8.34 -6.09 -5.56
CA PRO A 91 9.44 -6.93 -5.10
C PRO A 91 10.32 -7.45 -6.24
N ILE A 92 9.74 -7.68 -7.42
CA ILE A 92 10.47 -8.17 -8.60
C ILE A 92 11.42 -7.08 -9.10
N TYR A 93 10.94 -5.84 -9.21
CA TYR A 93 11.79 -4.71 -9.62
C TYR A 93 12.92 -4.46 -8.61
N ILE A 94 12.61 -4.48 -7.31
CA ILE A 94 13.60 -4.31 -6.25
C ILE A 94 14.63 -5.44 -6.32
N GLY A 95 14.22 -6.70 -6.43
CA GLY A 95 15.13 -7.83 -6.49
C GLY A 95 16.03 -7.84 -7.73
N ILE A 96 15.51 -7.45 -8.91
CA ILE A 96 16.31 -7.28 -10.12
C ILE A 96 17.37 -6.19 -9.91
N SER A 97 16.97 -5.03 -9.38
CA SER A 97 17.91 -3.92 -9.14
C SER A 97 19.05 -4.30 -8.18
N PHE A 98 18.73 -4.93 -7.04
CA PHE A 98 19.73 -5.41 -6.09
C PHE A 98 20.59 -6.55 -6.66
N GLY A 99 20.00 -7.44 -7.46
CA GLY A 99 20.73 -8.50 -8.15
C GLY A 99 21.78 -7.95 -9.12
N VAL A 100 21.43 -6.93 -9.90
CA VAL A 100 22.36 -6.27 -10.83
C VAL A 100 23.49 -5.56 -10.08
N ILE A 101 23.17 -4.78 -9.04
CA ILE A 101 24.17 -4.04 -8.25
C ILE A 101 25.17 -5.02 -7.59
N THR A 102 24.66 -6.07 -6.95
CA THR A 102 25.50 -7.09 -6.29
C THR A 102 26.30 -7.93 -7.28
N GLY A 103 25.75 -8.22 -8.46
CA GLY A 103 26.48 -8.87 -9.55
C GLY A 103 27.64 -8.02 -10.05
N ALA A 104 27.42 -6.71 -10.28
CA ALA A 104 28.46 -5.79 -10.73
C ALA A 104 29.61 -5.67 -9.71
N MET A 105 29.30 -5.58 -8.43
CA MET A 105 30.31 -5.59 -7.35
C MET A 105 31.10 -6.91 -7.34
N ARG A 106 30.43 -8.05 -7.58
CA ARG A 106 31.07 -9.36 -7.57
C ARG A 106 31.99 -9.57 -8.77
N LEU A 107 31.76 -8.87 -9.88
CA LEU A 107 32.57 -8.99 -11.10
C LEU A 107 34.02 -8.58 -10.88
N VAL A 108 34.26 -7.49 -10.15
CA VAL A 108 35.61 -7.02 -9.82
C VAL A 108 36.32 -8.05 -8.94
N VAL A 109 35.65 -8.53 -7.90
CA VAL A 109 36.20 -9.51 -6.96
C VAL A 109 36.49 -10.86 -7.64
N SER A 110 35.62 -11.31 -8.55
CA SER A 110 35.80 -12.58 -9.26
C SER A 110 36.92 -12.52 -10.29
N TYR A 111 37.21 -11.34 -10.84
CA TYR A 111 38.36 -11.11 -11.71
C TYR A 111 39.67 -11.25 -10.95
N ASP A 112 39.81 -10.61 -9.79
CA ASP A 112 41.01 -10.73 -8.95
C ASP A 112 41.24 -12.19 -8.49
N GLU A 113 40.16 -12.88 -8.12
CA GLU A 113 40.22 -14.31 -7.79
C GLU A 113 40.72 -15.15 -8.97
N PHE A 114 40.25 -14.85 -10.19
CA PHE A 114 40.70 -15.55 -11.39
C PHE A 114 42.21 -15.37 -11.62
N ILE A 115 42.73 -14.15 -11.50
CA ILE A 115 44.16 -13.86 -11.66
C ILE A 115 44.97 -14.59 -10.59
N ARG A 116 44.50 -14.60 -9.34
CA ARG A 116 45.19 -15.30 -8.25
C ARG A 116 45.25 -16.82 -8.49
N THR A 117 44.12 -17.43 -8.87
CA THR A 117 44.03 -18.88 -9.12
C THR A 117 44.80 -19.31 -10.37
N ASN A 118 44.87 -18.48 -11.40
CA ASN A 118 45.52 -18.78 -12.67
C ASN A 118 46.93 -18.17 -12.79
N SER A 119 47.53 -17.72 -11.69
CA SER A 119 48.86 -17.09 -11.67
C SER A 119 49.97 -18.02 -12.16
N LEU A 120 49.79 -19.34 -12.05
CA LEU A 120 50.76 -20.36 -12.47
C LEU A 120 50.36 -21.10 -13.76
N THR A 121 49.19 -20.80 -14.33
CA THR A 121 48.71 -21.51 -15.53
C THR A 121 49.27 -20.85 -16.79
N ILE A 122 49.95 -21.64 -17.62
CA ILE A 122 50.47 -21.17 -18.91
C ILE A 122 49.36 -21.26 -19.96
N PHE A 123 48.88 -20.11 -20.44
CA PHE A 123 47.91 -20.05 -21.53
C PHE A 123 48.62 -20.12 -22.88
N ARG A 124 48.03 -20.83 -23.85
CA ARG A 124 48.55 -20.94 -25.21
C ARG A 124 48.63 -19.58 -25.93
N SER A 125 47.75 -18.64 -25.59
CA SER A 125 47.69 -17.30 -26.17
C SER A 125 47.06 -16.31 -25.19
N GLN A 126 47.49 -15.05 -25.26
CA GLN A 126 46.93 -13.96 -24.46
C GLN A 126 45.43 -13.74 -24.70
N HIS A 127 44.95 -13.99 -25.94
CA HIS A 127 43.53 -13.87 -26.26
C HIS A 127 42.68 -14.89 -25.50
N ILE A 128 43.17 -16.13 -25.39
CA ILE A 128 42.48 -17.21 -24.66
C ILE A 128 42.46 -16.87 -23.16
N ALA A 129 43.58 -16.38 -22.61
CA ALA A 129 43.65 -15.96 -21.20
C ALA A 129 42.62 -14.85 -20.88
N ARG A 130 42.55 -13.81 -21.72
CA ARG A 130 41.60 -12.71 -21.54
C ARG A 130 40.15 -13.16 -21.63
N ARG A 131 39.82 -14.03 -22.60
CA ARG A 131 38.47 -14.56 -22.75
C ARG A 131 38.06 -15.41 -21.56
N SER A 132 38.92 -16.32 -21.12
CA SER A 132 38.65 -17.17 -19.94
C SER A 132 38.47 -16.34 -18.66
N ALA A 133 39.23 -15.26 -18.49
CA ALA A 133 39.07 -14.35 -17.35
C ALA A 133 37.70 -13.65 -17.35
N VAL A 134 37.28 -13.15 -18.51
CA VAL A 134 35.97 -12.49 -18.67
C VAL A 134 34.84 -13.49 -18.47
N ASP A 135 34.89 -14.64 -19.13
CA ASP A 135 33.83 -15.65 -19.04
C ASP A 135 33.67 -16.14 -17.59
N TYR A 136 34.77 -16.42 -16.88
CA TYR A 136 34.75 -16.83 -15.49
C TYR A 136 34.17 -15.76 -14.55
N SER A 137 34.65 -14.52 -14.68
CA SER A 137 34.24 -13.41 -13.81
C SER A 137 32.76 -13.05 -14.01
N VAL A 138 32.30 -13.02 -15.26
CA VAL A 138 30.91 -12.74 -15.65
C VAL A 138 29.97 -13.86 -15.19
N LEU A 139 30.30 -15.14 -15.41
CA LEU A 139 29.45 -16.24 -14.97
C LEU A 139 29.27 -16.25 -13.45
N ARG A 140 30.36 -16.04 -12.69
CA ARG A 140 30.27 -15.92 -11.23
C ARG A 140 29.46 -14.71 -10.78
N ALA A 141 29.61 -13.58 -11.46
CA ALA A 141 28.84 -12.37 -11.17
C ALA A 141 27.34 -12.59 -11.40
N ILE A 142 26.97 -13.22 -12.53
CA ILE A 142 25.57 -13.53 -12.87
C ILE A 142 24.97 -14.50 -11.86
N LEU A 143 25.63 -15.62 -11.57
CA LEU A 143 25.12 -16.61 -10.62
C LEU A 143 24.91 -16.01 -9.22
N PHE A 144 25.85 -15.19 -8.77
CA PHE A 144 25.74 -14.50 -7.49
C PHE A 144 24.62 -13.44 -7.48
N GLY A 145 24.52 -12.65 -8.56
CA GLY A 145 23.49 -11.62 -8.72
C GLY A 145 22.09 -12.22 -8.78
N VAL A 146 21.88 -13.32 -9.53
CA VAL A 146 20.59 -14.03 -9.61
C VAL A 146 20.23 -14.65 -8.25
N SER A 147 21.19 -15.30 -7.58
CA SER A 147 20.94 -15.89 -6.26
C SER A 147 20.55 -14.83 -5.22
N THR A 148 21.27 -13.71 -5.20
CA THR A 148 21.02 -12.62 -4.25
C THR A 148 19.73 -11.88 -4.60
N GLY A 149 19.48 -11.60 -5.89
CA GLY A 149 18.25 -11.00 -6.36
C GLY A 149 17.03 -11.83 -6.01
N CYS A 150 17.07 -13.15 -6.20
CA CYS A 150 15.98 -14.05 -5.83
C CYS A 150 15.67 -14.01 -4.32
N LYS A 151 16.71 -14.02 -3.47
CA LYS A 151 16.58 -13.88 -2.01
C LYS A 151 15.91 -12.55 -1.62
N VAL A 152 16.33 -11.45 -2.25
CA VAL A 152 15.75 -10.12 -2.02
C VAL A 152 14.31 -10.06 -2.51
N THR A 153 13.98 -10.64 -3.66
CA THR A 153 12.61 -10.71 -4.19
C THR A 153 11.68 -11.46 -3.24
N LEU A 154 12.11 -12.63 -2.75
CA LEU A 154 11.29 -13.43 -1.84
C LEU A 154 11.08 -12.73 -0.49
N PHE A 155 12.15 -12.15 0.05
CA PHE A 155 12.08 -11.40 1.30
C PHE A 155 11.20 -10.15 1.18
N THR A 156 11.43 -9.34 0.15
CA THR A 156 10.64 -8.13 -0.10
C THR A 156 9.18 -8.49 -0.43
N GLY A 157 9.00 -9.59 -1.17
CA GLY A 157 7.70 -10.17 -1.48
C GLY A 157 6.89 -10.42 -0.22
N GLY A 158 7.41 -11.23 0.71
CA GLY A 158 6.70 -11.51 1.96
C GLY A 158 6.41 -10.26 2.80
N CYS A 159 7.38 -9.34 2.91
CA CYS A 159 7.22 -8.11 3.70
C CYS A 159 6.09 -7.21 3.18
N TYR A 160 5.80 -7.25 1.89
CA TYR A 160 4.71 -6.47 1.29
C TYR A 160 3.41 -7.27 1.14
N THR A 161 3.46 -8.54 0.71
CA THR A 161 2.27 -9.35 0.42
C THR A 161 1.60 -9.90 1.67
N LEU A 162 2.36 -10.34 2.69
CA LEU A 162 1.76 -10.90 3.91
C LEU A 162 0.91 -9.90 4.68
N PRO A 163 1.34 -8.63 4.89
CA PRO A 163 0.47 -7.64 5.54
C PRO A 163 -0.83 -7.44 4.78
N LEU A 164 -0.80 -7.46 3.43
CA LEU A 164 -2.01 -7.31 2.62
C LEU A 164 -2.97 -8.49 2.79
N ILE A 165 -2.43 -9.71 2.85
CA ILE A 165 -3.22 -10.92 3.11
C ILE A 165 -3.85 -10.84 4.50
N PHE A 166 -3.10 -10.39 5.53
CA PHE A 166 -3.64 -10.20 6.87
C PHE A 166 -4.75 -9.13 6.88
N SER A 167 -4.55 -7.99 6.23
CA SER A 167 -5.59 -6.95 6.07
C SER A 167 -6.83 -7.49 5.37
N ALA A 168 -6.66 -8.32 4.34
CA ALA A 168 -7.79 -8.92 3.64
C ALA A 168 -8.54 -9.95 4.51
N ILE A 169 -7.83 -10.72 5.33
CA ILE A 169 -8.44 -11.69 6.26
C ILE A 169 -9.22 -10.95 7.35
N GLN A 170 -8.61 -9.97 8.01
CA GLN A 170 -9.26 -9.19 9.07
C GLN A 170 -10.35 -8.26 8.55
N GLY A 171 -10.25 -7.85 7.27
CA GLY A 171 -11.16 -6.89 6.67
C GLY A 171 -11.00 -5.47 7.20
N LYS A 172 -9.96 -5.19 8.01
CA LYS A 172 -9.67 -3.90 8.64
C LYS A 172 -8.21 -3.56 8.46
N THR A 173 -7.88 -2.27 8.36
CA THR A 173 -6.48 -1.84 8.32
C THR A 173 -5.92 -1.72 9.72
N SER A 174 -4.94 -2.56 10.06
CA SER A 174 -4.24 -2.50 11.36
C SER A 174 -2.73 -2.43 11.19
N TYR A 175 -2.05 -1.72 12.08
CA TYR A 175 -0.59 -1.63 12.06
C TYR A 175 0.09 -2.95 12.48
N TRP A 176 -0.60 -3.81 13.24
CA TRP A 176 -0.09 -5.13 13.68
C TRP A 176 0.14 -6.10 12.52
N GLU A 177 -0.59 -5.95 11.43
CA GLU A 177 -0.48 -6.80 10.24
C GLU A 177 0.88 -6.62 9.55
N TYR A 178 1.42 -5.40 9.60
CA TYR A 178 2.76 -5.09 9.11
C TYR A 178 3.82 -5.70 10.01
N ALA A 179 3.65 -5.63 11.33
CA ALA A 179 4.56 -6.27 12.29
C ALA A 179 4.60 -7.79 12.10
N ALA A 180 3.42 -8.42 12.02
CA ALA A 180 3.28 -9.85 11.81
C ALA A 180 3.83 -10.29 10.44
N GLY A 181 3.50 -9.57 9.36
CA GLY A 181 3.99 -9.89 8.02
C GLY A 181 5.51 -9.78 7.89
N TRP A 182 6.11 -8.72 8.42
CA TRP A 182 7.57 -8.55 8.41
C TRP A 182 8.27 -9.55 9.33
N GLY A 183 7.72 -9.82 10.50
CA GLY A 183 8.24 -10.80 11.44
C GLY A 183 8.22 -12.22 10.87
N ILE A 184 7.09 -12.64 10.28
CA ILE A 184 6.97 -13.96 9.64
C ILE A 184 7.92 -14.08 8.46
N THR A 185 8.02 -13.04 7.61
CA THR A 185 8.91 -13.08 6.46
C THR A 185 10.38 -13.16 6.87
N SER A 186 10.78 -12.39 7.88
CA SER A 186 12.16 -12.40 8.40
C SER A 186 12.51 -13.73 9.09
N SER A 187 11.53 -14.30 9.78
CA SER A 187 11.61 -15.65 10.35
C SER A 187 11.83 -16.70 9.24
N LEU A 188 10.97 -16.72 8.21
CA LEU A 188 11.07 -17.63 7.08
C LEU A 188 12.38 -17.48 6.29
N TYR A 189 12.87 -16.25 6.13
CA TYR A 189 14.15 -15.98 5.47
C TYR A 189 15.34 -16.66 6.18
N CYS A 190 15.27 -16.76 7.51
CA CYS A 190 16.29 -17.40 8.34
C CYS A 190 16.01 -18.87 8.64
N PHE A 191 15.01 -19.50 8.00
CA PHE A 191 14.63 -20.89 8.27
C PHE A 191 15.82 -21.86 8.15
N ASN A 192 16.67 -21.69 7.13
CA ASN A 192 17.84 -22.54 6.91
C ASN A 192 18.99 -22.34 7.92
N ARG A 193 18.89 -21.38 8.85
CA ARG A 193 19.92 -21.10 9.87
C ARG A 193 19.54 -21.59 11.27
N GLY A 194 18.38 -22.25 11.42
CA GLY A 194 17.90 -22.87 12.66
C GLY A 194 16.85 -22.07 13.43
N LEU A 195 16.08 -22.77 14.28
CA LEU A 195 14.90 -22.23 14.99
C LEU A 195 15.22 -21.03 15.91
N ARG A 196 16.37 -21.03 16.59
CA ARG A 196 16.77 -19.92 17.46
C ARG A 196 17.00 -18.64 16.66
N GLN A 197 17.67 -18.75 15.51
CA GLN A 197 17.92 -17.59 14.64
C GLN A 197 16.64 -17.11 13.97
N MET A 198 15.74 -18.03 13.63
CA MET A 198 14.42 -17.75 13.10
C MET A 198 13.59 -16.87 14.06
N PHE A 199 13.53 -17.22 15.34
CA PHE A 199 12.80 -16.44 16.34
C PHE A 199 13.40 -15.03 16.52
N ILE A 200 14.72 -14.94 16.62
CA ILE A 200 15.43 -13.65 16.75
C ILE A 200 15.19 -12.79 15.51
N ALA A 201 15.31 -13.36 14.31
CA ALA A 201 15.06 -12.65 13.05
C ALA A 201 13.61 -12.15 12.96
N GLY A 202 12.64 -12.93 13.44
CA GLY A 202 11.24 -12.49 13.51
C GLY A 202 11.04 -11.30 14.43
N MET A 203 11.64 -11.31 15.63
CA MET A 203 11.58 -10.19 16.58
C MET A 203 12.22 -8.92 16.00
N PHE A 204 13.42 -9.03 15.43
CA PHE A 204 14.09 -7.90 14.79
C PHE A 204 13.36 -7.40 13.54
N GLY A 205 12.72 -8.30 12.78
CA GLY A 205 11.93 -7.95 11.61
C GLY A 205 10.61 -7.24 11.94
N ALA A 206 10.01 -7.55 13.10
CA ALA A 206 8.76 -6.93 13.53
C ALA A 206 8.92 -5.42 13.85
N VAL A 207 10.09 -4.99 14.33
CA VAL A 207 10.37 -3.58 14.67
C VAL A 207 10.21 -2.63 13.46
N PRO A 208 10.93 -2.80 12.33
CA PRO A 208 10.70 -1.99 11.14
C PRO A 208 9.32 -2.22 10.52
N GLY A 209 8.72 -3.42 10.72
CA GLY A 209 7.35 -3.70 10.35
C GLY A 209 6.34 -2.79 11.05
N LEU A 210 6.50 -2.56 12.36
CA LEU A 210 5.65 -1.64 13.12
C LEU A 210 5.80 -0.19 12.65
N ILE A 211 7.03 0.27 12.42
CA ILE A 211 7.29 1.64 11.93
C ILE A 211 6.63 1.85 10.56
N THR A 212 6.77 0.86 9.68
CA THR A 212 6.13 0.88 8.35
C THR A 212 4.61 0.81 8.46
N GLY A 213 4.07 0.03 9.40
CA GLY A 213 2.63 -0.06 9.64
C GLY A 213 2.01 1.24 10.15
N VAL A 214 2.67 1.92 11.09
CA VAL A 214 2.22 3.22 11.62
C VAL A 214 2.24 4.28 10.52
N THR A 215 3.33 4.37 9.76
CA THR A 215 3.43 5.33 8.64
C THR A 215 2.41 5.04 7.55
N ALA A 216 2.19 3.77 7.18
CA ALA A 216 1.16 3.37 6.23
C ALA A 216 -0.25 3.71 6.71
N LEU A 217 -0.54 3.54 8.01
CA LEU A 217 -1.85 3.87 8.58
C LEU A 217 -2.11 5.39 8.57
N ILE A 218 -1.10 6.19 8.90
CA ILE A 218 -1.19 7.65 8.81
C ILE A 218 -1.46 8.08 7.37
N ALA A 219 -0.72 7.51 6.41
CA ALA A 219 -0.91 7.80 4.99
C ALA A 219 -2.31 7.36 4.50
N ALA A 220 -2.77 6.17 4.87
CA ALA A 220 -4.08 5.67 4.49
C ALA A 220 -5.22 6.53 5.03
N ARG A 221 -5.11 6.99 6.29
CA ARG A 221 -6.08 7.90 6.91
C ARG A 221 -6.09 9.29 6.28
N ARG A 222 -4.93 9.80 5.86
CA ARG A 222 -4.85 11.11 5.19
C ARG A 222 -5.43 11.08 3.79
N SER A 223 -5.33 9.94 3.11
CA SER A 223 -5.79 9.79 1.73
C SER A 223 -7.19 9.20 1.59
N ASN A 224 -7.87 8.82 2.69
CA ASN A 224 -9.12 8.05 2.67
C ASN A 224 -9.01 6.80 1.75
N LEU A 225 -7.88 6.11 1.85
CA LEU A 225 -7.55 4.89 1.11
C LEU A 225 -7.47 3.70 2.06
N THR A 226 -8.29 3.68 3.11
CA THR A 226 -8.33 2.54 4.02
C THR A 226 -8.91 1.32 3.30
N PHE A 227 -8.52 0.12 3.72
CA PHE A 227 -9.02 -1.12 3.12
C PHE A 227 -10.55 -1.22 3.18
N GLU A 228 -11.14 -0.76 4.28
CA GLU A 228 -12.60 -0.78 4.45
C GLU A 228 -13.31 0.14 3.46
N GLU A 229 -12.78 1.35 3.26
CA GLU A 229 -13.31 2.32 2.28
C GLU A 229 -13.12 1.82 0.84
N LEU A 230 -11.96 1.23 0.54
CA LEU A 230 -11.67 0.65 -0.76
C LEU A 230 -12.64 -0.50 -1.06
N LEU A 231 -12.83 -1.43 -0.12
CA LEU A 231 -13.76 -2.55 -0.27
C LEU A 231 -15.21 -2.08 -0.41
N ALA A 232 -15.64 -1.09 0.38
CA ALA A 232 -16.98 -0.51 0.26
C ALA A 232 -17.20 0.13 -1.11
N LYS A 233 -16.21 0.88 -1.62
CA LYS A 233 -16.24 1.43 -2.97
C LYS A 233 -16.30 0.33 -4.03
N GLN A 234 -15.62 -0.79 -3.79
CA GLN A 234 -15.67 -1.91 -4.72
C GLN A 234 -17.06 -2.53 -4.83
N LEU A 235 -17.69 -2.77 -3.69
CA LEU A 235 -18.99 -3.41 -3.60
C LEU A 235 -20.14 -2.50 -4.08
N ALA A 236 -20.02 -1.19 -3.88
CA ALA A 236 -20.94 -0.23 -4.47
C ALA A 236 -20.90 -0.26 -6.00
N TYR A 237 -19.69 -0.35 -6.57
CA TYR A 237 -19.51 -0.43 -8.02
C TYR A 237 -20.07 -1.72 -8.63
N THR A 238 -19.85 -2.87 -7.99
CA THR A 238 -20.37 -4.15 -8.50
C THR A 238 -21.89 -4.23 -8.43
N LYS A 239 -22.53 -3.70 -7.37
CA LYS A 239 -23.99 -3.63 -7.28
C LYS A 239 -24.60 -2.71 -8.33
N GLY A 240 -23.98 -1.56 -8.60
CA GLY A 240 -24.47 -0.62 -9.61
C GLY A 240 -24.40 -1.15 -11.05
N ASN A 241 -23.56 -2.15 -11.32
CA ASN A 241 -23.42 -2.75 -12.65
C ASN A 241 -24.29 -3.99 -12.85
N GLN A 242 -25.02 -4.43 -11.81
CA GLN A 242 -25.96 -5.57 -11.85
C GLN A 242 -27.43 -5.13 -11.93
N ALA A 243 -27.72 -3.84 -11.75
CA ALA A 243 -29.04 -3.23 -11.92
C ALA A 243 -29.18 -2.64 -13.33
#